data_AF-A0A7J4VJQ3-F1
#
_entry.id   AF-A0A7J4VJQ3-F1
#
_cell.length_a   1.000
_cell.length_b   1.000
_cell.length_c   1.000
_cell.angle_alpha   90.00
_cell.angle_beta   90.00
_cell.angle_gamma   90.00
#
_symmetry.space_group_name_H-M   'P 1'
#
loop_
_entity.id
_entity.type
_entity.pdbx_description
1 polymer ?
#
loop_
_entity_poly.entity_id
_entity_poly.type
_entity_poly.pdbx_seq_one_letter_code
_entity_poly.pdbx_strand_id
1 'polypeptide(L)'
;MAYLTYECAYRIAHLPMKDGERVFRYSSRWSVNDRIAAVCRRAQIDYRPSHTIGRRTYATRAIKLGVPIKVAMDGGRWKTPAVFLGYVDIDNAGRIVAEKINSHRYSNL
;
A
#
# COMPACT_ATOMS: atom_id res chain seq x y z
N MET A 1 -1.55 -10.32 -15.14
CA MET A 1 -2.78 -9.58 -14.77
C MET A 1 -2.52 -8.74 -13.53
N ALA A 2 -3.27 -7.63 -13.36
CA ALA A 2 -3.28 -6.85 -12.12
C ALA A 2 -4.48 -7.27 -11.27
N TYR A 3 -4.28 -7.48 -9.97
CA TYR A 3 -5.35 -7.81 -9.03
C TYR A 3 -5.74 -6.55 -8.26
N LEU A 4 -7.04 -6.25 -8.22
CA LEU A 4 -7.60 -5.10 -7.51
C LEU A 4 -8.48 -5.59 -6.36
N THR A 5 -8.53 -4.83 -5.28
CA THR A 5 -9.55 -5.04 -4.26
C THR A 5 -10.93 -4.74 -4.84
N TYR A 6 -11.97 -5.36 -4.29
CA TYR A 6 -13.36 -5.11 -4.71
C TYR A 6 -13.72 -3.63 -4.68
N GLU A 7 -13.31 -2.92 -3.63
CA GLU A 7 -13.55 -1.48 -3.52
C GLU A 7 -12.88 -0.67 -4.64
N CYS A 8 -11.61 -0.97 -4.96
CA CYS A 8 -10.91 -0.30 -6.06
C CYS A 8 -11.56 -0.60 -7.41
N ALA A 9 -11.91 -1.86 -7.66
CA ALA A 9 -12.58 -2.26 -8.89
C ALA A 9 -13.94 -1.56 -9.03
N TYR A 10 -14.74 -1.53 -7.95
CA TYR A 10 -16.02 -0.84 -7.91
C TYR A 10 -15.87 0.66 -8.20
N ARG A 11 -14.94 1.34 -7.51
CA ARG A 11 -14.71 2.79 -7.70
C ARG A 11 -14.25 3.11 -9.13
N ILE A 12 -13.39 2.28 -9.72
CA ILE A 12 -12.92 2.48 -11.10
C ILE A 12 -14.05 2.26 -12.11
N ALA A 13 -14.87 1.22 -11.92
CA ALA A 13 -15.98 0.90 -12.81
C ALA A 13 -17.06 2.00 -12.85
N HIS A 14 -17.18 2.79 -11.77
CA HIS A 14 -18.13 3.90 -11.67
C HIS A 14 -17.53 5.26 -12.06
N LEU A 15 -16.31 5.30 -12.60
CA LEU A 15 -15.77 6.53 -13.22
C LEU A 15 -16.49 6.78 -14.55
N PRO A 16 -16.72 8.03 -14.96
CA PRO A 16 -17.30 8.38 -16.25
C PRO A 16 -16.27 8.13 -17.38
N MET A 17 -15.96 6.87 -17.62
CA MET A 17 -15.04 6.42 -18.65
C MET A 17 -15.67 6.57 -20.02
N LYS A 18 -14.87 6.99 -20.98
CA LYS A 18 -15.22 7.03 -22.39
C LYS A 18 -14.29 6.08 -23.13
N ASP A 19 -14.84 5.33 -24.07
CA ASP A 19 -14.08 4.37 -24.85
C ASP A 19 -12.91 5.05 -25.57
N GLY A 20 -11.76 4.39 -25.57
CA GLY A 20 -10.52 4.90 -26.16
C GLY A 20 -9.80 5.98 -25.35
N GLU A 21 -10.37 6.49 -24.24
CA GLU A 21 -9.73 7.52 -23.42
C GLU A 21 -9.06 6.96 -22.16
N ARG A 22 -8.02 7.66 -21.69
CA ARG A 22 -7.33 7.30 -20.44
C ARG A 22 -8.27 7.52 -19.25
N VAL A 23 -8.37 6.51 -18.38
CA VAL A 23 -9.13 6.57 -17.11
C VAL A 23 -8.66 7.77 -16.27
N PHE A 24 -7.35 7.96 -16.15
CA PHE A 24 -6.75 9.07 -15.45
C PHE A 24 -6.00 9.99 -16.43
N ARG A 25 -6.44 11.24 -16.56
CA ARG A 25 -5.92 12.22 -17.52
C ARG A 25 -4.87 13.16 -16.91
N TYR A 26 -3.91 12.61 -16.19
CA TYR A 26 -2.83 13.43 -15.62
C TYR A 26 -1.88 13.89 -16.74
N SER A 27 -1.61 15.21 -16.79
CA SER A 27 -0.69 15.81 -17.75
C SER A 27 0.78 15.53 -17.43
N SER A 28 1.08 15.28 -16.15
CA SER A 28 2.41 14.91 -15.68
C SER A 28 2.34 13.93 -14.50
N ARG A 29 3.49 13.32 -14.17
CA ARG A 29 3.61 12.49 -12.96
C ARG A 29 3.34 13.28 -11.66
N TRP A 30 3.55 14.59 -11.67
CA TRP A 30 3.38 15.46 -10.52
C TRP A 30 1.90 15.76 -10.24
N SER A 31 1.06 15.78 -11.27
CA SER A 31 -0.37 16.09 -11.19
C SER A 31 -1.14 15.16 -10.25
N VAL A 32 -0.63 13.95 -10.00
CA VAL A 32 -1.19 13.03 -8.99
C VAL A 32 -1.05 13.61 -7.58
N ASN A 33 0.12 14.14 -7.24
CA ASN A 33 0.38 14.73 -5.93
C ASN A 33 -0.41 16.03 -5.74
N ASP A 34 -0.57 16.84 -6.78
CA ASP A 34 -1.41 18.04 -6.74
C ASP A 34 -2.86 17.68 -6.43
N ARG A 35 -3.38 16.62 -7.07
CA ARG A 35 -4.73 16.12 -6.81
C ARG A 35 -4.86 15.57 -5.39
N ILE A 36 -3.87 14.83 -4.89
CA ILE A 36 -3.85 14.34 -3.50
C ILE A 36 -3.87 15.53 -2.54
N ALA A 37 -3.01 16.53 -2.72
CA ALA A 37 -2.96 17.71 -1.87
C ALA A 37 -4.29 18.49 -1.87
N ALA A 38 -4.94 18.63 -3.02
CA ALA A 38 -6.26 19.23 -3.12
C ALA A 38 -7.33 18.43 -2.35
N VAL A 39 -7.31 17.10 -2.43
CA VAL A 39 -8.22 16.23 -1.67
C VAL A 39 -7.96 16.34 -0.16
N CYS A 40 -6.71 16.22 0.27
CA CYS A 40 -6.31 16.34 1.68
C CYS A 40 -6.75 17.68 2.28
N ARG A 41 -6.56 18.78 1.54
CA ARG A 41 -6.99 20.13 1.95
C ARG A 41 -8.50 20.22 2.14
N ARG A 42 -9.29 19.71 1.19
CA ARG A 42 -10.76 19.71 1.31
C ARG A 42 -11.26 18.84 2.46
N ALA A 43 -10.56 17.74 2.75
CA ALA A 43 -10.88 16.84 3.84
C ALA A 43 -10.26 17.24 5.18
N GLN A 44 -9.51 18.35 5.24
CA GLN A 44 -8.79 18.83 6.43
C GLN A 44 -7.88 17.78 7.08
N ILE A 45 -7.17 17.00 6.25
CA ILE A 45 -6.18 16.01 6.70
C ILE A 45 -4.79 16.34 6.16
N ASP A 46 -3.77 15.83 6.83
CA ASP A 46 -2.39 16.02 6.43
C ASP A 46 -2.11 15.46 5.04
N TYR A 47 -1.42 16.26 4.23
CA TYR A 47 -0.92 15.81 2.95
C TYR A 47 0.18 14.76 3.12
N ARG A 48 0.06 13.68 2.36
CA ARG A 48 1.12 12.69 2.18
C ARG A 48 1.30 12.38 0.69
N PRO A 49 2.54 12.35 0.16
CA PRO A 49 2.77 12.14 -1.26
C PRO A 49 2.37 10.74 -1.71
N SER A 50 2.07 10.59 -3.00
CA SER A 50 1.60 9.33 -3.63
C SER A 50 2.49 8.12 -3.31
N HIS A 51 3.80 8.30 -3.24
CA HIS A 51 4.75 7.23 -2.88
C HIS A 51 4.50 6.69 -1.46
N THR A 52 4.20 7.57 -0.50
CA THR A 52 3.95 7.23 0.91
C THR A 52 2.58 6.56 1.07
N ILE A 53 1.53 7.15 0.52
CA ILE A 53 0.16 6.60 0.64
C ILE A 53 -0.08 5.39 -0.28
N GLY A 54 0.78 5.20 -1.29
CA GLY A 54 0.72 4.08 -2.22
C GLY A 54 1.68 2.96 -1.83
N ARG A 55 2.92 3.00 -2.37
CA ARG A 55 3.88 1.88 -2.25
C ARG A 55 4.27 1.55 -0.81
N ARG A 56 4.56 2.56 0.02
CA ARG A 56 4.89 2.33 1.44
C ARG A 56 3.71 1.73 2.19
N THR A 57 2.53 2.32 2.03
CA THR A 57 1.31 1.82 2.65
C THR A 57 1.00 0.38 2.22
N TYR A 58 1.16 0.03 0.95
CA TYR A 58 1.02 -1.36 0.47
C TYR A 58 2.00 -2.30 1.19
N ALA A 59 3.30 -1.98 1.16
CA ALA A 59 4.33 -2.87 1.69
C ALA A 59 4.14 -3.07 3.20
N THR A 60 3.97 -1.98 3.95
CA THR A 60 3.71 -2.01 5.39
C THR A 60 2.43 -2.78 5.72
N ARG A 61 1.31 -2.52 5.04
CA ARG A 61 0.04 -3.22 5.33
C ARG A 61 0.13 -4.71 5.02
N ALA A 62 0.75 -5.09 3.91
CA ALA A 62 0.92 -6.50 3.55
C ALA A 62 1.66 -7.27 4.67
N ILE A 63 2.76 -6.71 5.18
CA ILE A 63 3.52 -7.33 6.27
C ILE A 63 2.75 -7.31 7.60
N LYS A 64 2.09 -6.20 7.95
CA LYS A 64 1.26 -6.12 9.17
C LYS A 64 0.08 -7.10 9.15
N LEU A 65 -0.43 -7.45 7.97
CA LEU A 65 -1.47 -8.47 7.77
C LEU A 65 -0.91 -9.91 7.72
N GLY A 66 0.40 -10.10 7.89
CA GLY A 66 1.03 -11.42 7.89
C GLY A 66 1.21 -12.03 6.51
N VAL A 67 1.10 -11.25 5.43
CA VAL A 67 1.36 -11.75 4.07
C VAL A 67 2.85 -12.11 3.95
N PRO A 68 3.19 -13.32 3.47
CA PRO A 68 4.59 -13.71 3.29
C PRO A 68 5.33 -12.73 2.37
N ILE A 69 6.58 -12.39 2.72
CA ILE A 69 7.37 -11.36 2.03
C ILE A 69 7.41 -11.60 0.51
N LYS A 70 7.68 -12.84 0.07
CA LYS A 70 7.76 -13.17 -1.36
C LYS A 70 6.42 -12.93 -2.08
N VAL A 71 5.31 -13.29 -1.44
CA VAL A 71 3.96 -13.09 -1.99
C VAL A 71 3.63 -11.60 -2.09
N ALA A 72 3.93 -10.82 -1.04
CA ALA A 72 3.73 -9.37 -1.04
C ALA A 72 4.57 -8.68 -2.13
N MET A 73 5.83 -9.10 -2.29
CA MET A 73 6.73 -8.62 -3.34
C MET A 73 6.21 -8.92 -4.74
N ASP A 74 5.78 -10.16 -5.00
CA ASP A 74 5.30 -10.57 -6.31
C ASP A 74 4.01 -9.81 -6.67
N GLY A 75 3.07 -9.71 -5.72
CA GLY A 75 1.85 -8.93 -5.90
C GLY A 75 2.12 -7.43 -6.15
N GLY A 76 3.14 -6.88 -5.52
CA GLY A 76 3.56 -5.48 -5.67
C GLY A 76 4.62 -5.21 -6.74
N ARG A 77 5.04 -6.27 -7.45
CA ARG A 77 6.03 -6.25 -8.54
C ARG A 77 7.39 -5.67 -8.12
N TRP A 78 7.86 -5.99 -6.92
CA TRP A 78 9.23 -5.69 -6.49
C TRP A 78 10.21 -6.74 -7.00
N LYS A 79 11.31 -6.30 -7.61
CA LYS A 79 12.35 -7.19 -8.14
C LYS A 79 13.24 -7.81 -7.06
N THR A 80 13.50 -7.07 -5.98
CA THR A 80 14.45 -7.50 -4.95
C THR A 80 13.91 -7.25 -3.54
N PRO A 81 14.26 -8.12 -2.57
CA PRO A 81 13.85 -7.95 -1.18
C PRO A 81 14.37 -6.64 -0.57
N ALA A 82 15.62 -6.25 -0.88
CA ALA A 82 16.21 -5.02 -0.37
C ALA A 82 15.37 -3.78 -0.72
N VAL A 83 14.92 -3.68 -1.97
CA VAL A 83 14.06 -2.57 -2.39
C VAL A 83 12.71 -2.66 -1.69
N PHE A 84 12.11 -3.85 -1.56
CA PHE A 84 10.83 -4.00 -0.86
C PHE A 84 10.91 -3.60 0.62
N LEU A 85 11.91 -4.10 1.33
CA LEU A 85 12.11 -3.81 2.76
C LEU A 85 12.37 -2.33 3.03
N GLY A 86 12.97 -1.59 2.09
CA GLY A 86 13.10 -0.13 2.20
C GLY A 86 11.77 0.65 2.20
N TYR A 87 10.66 0.01 1.83
CA TYR A 87 9.31 0.57 1.91
C TYR A 87 8.53 0.12 3.15
N VAL A 88 8.97 -0.96 3.80
CA VAL A 88 8.28 -1.55 4.94
C VAL A 88 8.65 -0.75 6.19
N ASP A 89 7.62 -0.35 6.94
CA ASP A 89 7.75 0.42 8.16
C ASP A 89 6.98 -0.27 9.29
N ILE A 90 7.69 -0.78 10.28
CA ILE A 90 7.14 -1.57 11.39
C ILE A 90 7.60 -0.96 12.70
N ASP A 91 6.67 -0.31 13.38
CA ASP A 91 6.87 0.18 14.73
C ASP A 91 6.92 -0.98 15.72
N ASN A 92 7.66 -0.81 16.82
CA ASN A 92 7.72 -1.77 17.94
C ASN A 92 8.18 -3.19 17.55
N ALA A 93 8.99 -3.34 16.49
CA ALA A 93 9.43 -4.63 15.98
C ALA A 93 10.01 -5.57 17.07
N GLY A 94 10.86 -5.03 17.96
CA GLY A 94 11.44 -5.79 19.07
C GLY A 94 10.38 -6.37 20.02
N ARG A 95 9.34 -5.58 20.33
CA ARG A 95 8.21 -6.02 21.17
C ARG A 95 7.40 -7.11 20.48
N ILE A 96 7.11 -6.96 19.20
CA ILE A 96 6.36 -7.96 18.40
C ILE A 96 7.09 -9.30 18.41
N VAL A 97 8.41 -9.29 18.20
CA VAL A 97 9.24 -10.51 18.23
C VAL A 97 9.19 -11.16 19.61
N ALA A 98 9.39 -10.37 20.67
CA ALA A 98 9.34 -10.88 22.05
C ALA A 98 7.98 -11.52 22.38
N GLU A 99 6.87 -10.85 22.03
CA GLU A 99 5.51 -11.36 22.28
C GLU A 99 5.23 -12.66 21.50
N LYS A 100 5.69 -12.77 20.24
CA LYS A 100 5.54 -14.00 19.45
C LYS A 100 6.32 -15.18 20.04
N ILE A 101 7.58 -14.97 20.42
CA ILE A 101 8.38 -16.01 21.10
C ILE A 101 7.72 -16.43 22.41
N ASN A 102 7.22 -15.47 23.20
CA ASN A 102 6.51 -15.76 24.44
C ASN A 102 5.25 -16.59 24.20
N SER A 103 4.45 -16.25 23.18
CA SER A 103 3.24 -17.01 22.86
C SER A 103 3.53 -18.47 22.48
N HIS A 104 4.62 -18.74 21.76
CA HIS A 104 5.02 -20.10 21.40
C HIS A 104 5.49 -20.94 22.59
N ARG A 105 5.95 -20.31 23.67
CA ARG A 105 6.29 -21.03 24.92
C ARG A 105 5.06 -21.66 25.56
N TYR A 106 3.88 -21.05 25.41
CA TYR A 106 2.63 -21.55 25.99
C TYR A 106 1.80 -22.43 25.04
N SER A 107 2.13 -22.48 23.74
CA SER A 107 1.42 -23.34 22.78
C SER A 107 1.92 -24.80 22.74
N ASN A 108 3.04 -25.08 23.41
CA ASN A 108 3.67 -26.41 23.48
C ASN A 108 3.57 -27.05 24.89
N LEU A 109 2.67 -26.54 25.73
CA LEU A 109 2.22 -27.14 27.00
C LEU A 109 0.76 -27.55 26.84
#